data_AF-A0A416MDG5-F1
#
_entry.id   AF-A0A416MDG5-F1
#
_cell.length_a   1.000
_cell.length_b   1.000
_cell.length_c   1.000
_cell.angle_alpha   90.00
_cell.angle_beta   90.00
_cell.angle_gamma   90.00
#
_symmetry.space_group_name_H-M   'P 1'
#
loop_
_entity.id
_entity.type
_entity.pdbx_description
1 polymer ?
#
loop_
_entity_poly.entity_id
_entity_poly.type
_entity_poly.pdbx_seq_one_letter_code
_entity_poly.pdbx_strand_id
1 'polypeptide(L)' 'NMSKEGKHISMDTLARICETLNCEITDVIELVPDEPASTGGKEHERIETKNNGKRN' A
#
# COMPACT_ATOMS: atom_id res chain seq x y z
N ASN A 1 -1.82 36.50 12.49
CA ASN A 1 -2.41 36.65 11.14
C ASN A 1 -1.33 36.29 10.13
N MET A 2 -1.31 35.15 9.44
CA MET A 2 -2.34 34.16 9.14
C MET A 2 -1.63 32.79 9.10
N SER A 3 -2.01 31.86 9.98
CA SER A 3 -1.77 30.45 9.67
C SER A 3 -2.64 30.15 8.46
N LYS A 4 -2.05 29.83 7.32
CA LYS A 4 -2.79 29.36 6.15
C LYS A 4 -3.55 28.11 6.60
N GLU A 5 -4.86 28.24 6.84
CA GLU A 5 -5.72 27.09 7.04
C GLU A 5 -5.59 26.25 5.78
N GLY A 6 -4.96 25.08 5.92
CA GLY A 6 -4.88 24.11 4.85
C GLY A 6 -6.30 23.78 4.42
N LYS A 7 -6.59 23.85 3.13
CA LYS A 7 -7.90 23.44 2.64
C LYS A 7 -7.96 21.91 2.71
N HIS A 8 -8.66 21.40 3.71
CA HIS A 8 -8.88 19.96 3.87
C HIS A 8 -9.93 19.49 2.86
N ILE A 9 -9.63 18.39 2.18
CA ILE A 9 -10.54 17.70 1.26
C ILE A 9 -10.86 16.32 1.83
N SER A 10 -12.12 15.90 1.72
CA SER A 10 -12.57 14.58 2.17
C SER A 10 -12.28 13.52 1.11
N MET A 11 -12.11 12.27 1.54
CA MET A 11 -11.89 11.14 0.63
C MET A 11 -13.03 10.97 -0.37
N ASP A 12 -14.28 11.24 0.04
CA ASP A 12 -15.45 11.23 -0.84
C ASP A 12 -15.34 12.22 -2.01
N THR A 13 -14.70 13.37 -1.79
CA THR A 13 -14.52 14.35 -2.86
C THR A 13 -13.48 13.86 -3.87
N LEU A 14 -12.40 13.22 -3.40
CA LEU A 14 -11.41 12.59 -4.27
C LEU A 14 -12.05 11.46 -5.09
N ALA A 15 -12.89 10.62 -4.48
CA ALA A 15 -13.62 9.57 -5.18
C ALA A 15 -14.52 10.12 -6.30
N ARG A 16 -15.30 11.17 -6.04
CA ARG A 16 -16.17 11.82 -7.05
C ARG A 16 -15.39 12.42 -8.20
N ILE A 17 -14.21 12.99 -7.93
CA ILE A 17 -13.31 13.50 -8.97
C ILE A 17 -12.84 12.34 -9.85
N CYS A 18 -12.44 11.22 -9.24
CA CYS A 18 -11.99 10.03 -9.95
C CYS A 18 -13.11 9.44 -10.84
N GLU A 19 -14.34 9.34 -10.33
CA GLU A 19 -15.50 8.90 -11.11
C GLU A 19 -15.77 9.82 -12.32
N THR A 20 -15.63 11.14 -12.15
CA THR A 20 -15.88 12.13 -13.21
C THR A 20 -14.81 12.07 -14.30
N LEU A 21 -13.56 11.85 -13.91
CA LEU A 21 -12.41 11.83 -14.81
C LEU A 21 -12.07 10.42 -15.33
N ASN A 22 -12.82 9.41 -14.89
CA ASN A 22 -12.61 8.00 -15.21
C ASN A 22 -11.17 7.52 -14.90
N CYS A 23 -10.67 7.92 -13.72
CA CYS A 23 -9.39 7.48 -13.16
C CYS A 23 -9.60 6.69 -11.87
N GLU A 24 -8.57 5.94 -11.45
CA GLU A 24 -8.55 5.22 -10.20
C GLU A 24 -8.02 6.12 -9.07
N ILE A 25 -8.40 5.85 -7.82
CA ILE A 25 -7.95 6.66 -6.68
C ILE A 25 -6.41 6.67 -6.56
N THR A 26 -5.77 5.58 -6.94
CA THR A 26 -4.30 5.41 -6.99
C THR A 26 -3.63 6.30 -8.04
N ASP A 27 -4.36 6.83 -9.01
CA ASP A 27 -3.83 7.82 -9.96
C ASP A 27 -3.68 9.20 -9.31
N VAL A 28 -4.39 9.44 -8.21
CA VAL A 28 -4.46 10.75 -7.52
C VAL A 28 -3.69 10.75 -6.20
N ILE A 29 -3.56 9.60 -5.54
CA ILE A 29 -2.86 9.46 -4.26
C ILE A 29 -1.72 8.44 -4.35
N GLU A 30 -0.63 8.72 -3.65
CA GLU A 30 0.50 7.81 -3.49
C GLU A 30 0.62 7.38 -2.02
N LEU A 31 0.82 6.08 -1.79
CA LEU A 31 1.11 5.55 -0.46
C LEU A 31 2.62 5.63 -0.22
N VAL A 32 3.05 6.62 0.56
CA VAL A 32 4.44 6.75 1.01
C VAL A 32 4.59 6.02 2.35
N PRO A 33 5.43 4.97 2.46
CA PRO A 33 5.70 4.35 3.75
C PRO A 33 6.51 5.31 4.65
N ASP A 34 6.17 5.36 5.94
CA ASP A 34 6.82 6.24 6.92
C ASP A 34 8.29 5.86 7.20
N GLU A 35 8.64 4.58 7.04
CA GLU A 35 10.02 4.11 7.07
C GLU A 35 10.50 3.83 5.65
N PRO A 36 11.74 4.19 5.28
CA PRO A 36 12.29 3.79 4.00
C PRO A 36 12.26 2.27 3.98
N ALA A 37 11.54 1.69 3.00
CA ALA A 37 11.48 0.26 2.80
C ALA A 37 12.92 -0.27 2.87
N SER A 38 13.27 -0.93 3.98
CA SER A 38 14.53 -1.63 4.09
C SER A 38 14.43 -2.73 3.06
N THR A 39 15.01 -2.50 1.89
CA THR A 39 15.14 -3.47 0.80
C THR A 39 16.14 -4.53 1.23
N GLY A 40 15.82 -5.24 2.32
CA GLY A 40 16.38 -6.53 2.64
C GLY A 40 15.65 -7.55 1.78
N GLY A 41 16.15 -7.78 0.56
CA GLY A 41 15.77 -8.94 -0.22
C GLY A 41 15.96 -10.19 0.62
N LYS A 42 14.87 -10.82 1.03
CA LYS A 42 14.87 -12.18 1.57
C LYS A 42 13.81 -12.95 0.82
N GLU A 43 14.36 -13.68 -0.15
CA GLU A 43 13.81 -14.87 -0.78
C GLU A 43 12.74 -15.58 0.05
N HIS A 44 11.68 -16.00 -0.63
CA HIS A 44 10.66 -16.88 -0.07
C HIS A 44 11.33 -18.04 0.67
N GLU A 45 11.14 -18.14 1.98
CA GLU A 45 11.62 -19.28 2.73
C GLU A 45 10.85 -20.51 2.25
N ARG A 46 11.51 -21.36 1.46
CA ARG A 46 10.97 -22.65 1.04
C ARG A 46 10.83 -23.52 2.28
N ILE A 47 9.62 -23.65 2.79
CA ILE A 47 9.30 -24.57 3.88
C ILE A 47 9.46 -26.01 3.34
N GLU A 48 10.62 -26.63 3.57
CA GLU A 48 10.80 -28.06 3.33
C GLU A 48 10.08 -28.87 4.41
N THR A 49 8.94 -29.48 4.04
CA THR A 49 8.24 -30.44 4.89
C THR A 49 9.01 -31.77 4.91
N LYS A 50 9.69 -32.06 6.02
CA LYS A 50 10.27 -33.39 6.29
C LYS A 50 9.15 -34.38 6.61
N ASN A 51 8.68 -35.11 5.59
CA ASN A 51 7.75 -36.22 5.79
C ASN A 51 8.54 -37.45 6.30
N ASN A 52 8.40 -37.79 7.58
CA ASN A 52 9.05 -38.96 8.18
C ASN A 52 8.32 -40.24 7.76
N GLY A 53 8.69 -40.78 6.59
CA GLY A 53 8.20 -42.04 6.08
C GLY A 53 8.85 -43.23 6.79
N LYS A 54 8.29 -43.63 7.94
CA LYS A 54 8.43 -44.99 8.49
C LYS A 54 7.97 -45.98 7.42
N ARG A 55 8.90 -46.68 6.78
CA ARG A 55 8.59 -47.84 5.93
C ARG A 55 9.49 -48.99 6.37
N ASN A 56 8.82 -49.95 7.01
CA ASN A 56 9.15 -51.33 7.41
C ASN A 56 10.60 -51.67 7.73
#